data_AF-A0A9X6UBX4-F1
#
_entry.id   AF-A0A9X6UBX4-F1
#
_cell.length_a   1.000
_cell.length_b   1.000
_cell.length_c   1.000
_cell.angle_alpha   90.00
_cell.angle_beta   90.00
_cell.angle_gamma   90.00
#
_symmetry.space_group_name_H-M   'P 1'
#
loop_
_entity.id
_entity.type
_entity.pdbx_description
1 polymer ?
#
loop_
_entity_poly.entity_id
_entity_poly.type
_entity_poly.pdbx_seq_one_letter_code
_entity_poly.pdbx_strand_id
1 'polypeptide(L)'
;MGIGMILQVAGTALLLGGYMPQIIKLRKTKNPTGISTLFWVLIAVGATSILVNMQLGGTPIEVRITQVFNAGFAWYTLFLVIACKKNWKGDSK
;
A
#
# COMPACT_ATOMS: atom_id res chain seq x y z
N MET A 1 28.01 5.95 1.68
CA MET A 1 26.65 5.41 1.93
C MET A 1 26.76 3.90 2.08
N GLY A 2 26.28 3.32 3.17
CA GLY A 2 26.27 1.86 3.33
C GLY A 2 25.16 1.21 2.50
N ILE A 3 25.33 -0.08 2.14
CA ILE A 3 24.36 -0.83 1.32
C ILE A 3 22.94 -0.84 1.93
N GLY A 4 22.82 -0.89 3.25
CA GLY A 4 21.53 -0.85 3.95
C GLY A 4 20.74 0.45 3.72
N MET A 5 21.42 1.59 3.67
CA MET A 5 20.79 2.89 3.43
C MET A 5 20.27 2.98 1.98
N ILE A 6 21.02 2.43 1.01
CA ILE A 6 20.63 2.41 -0.40
C ILE A 6 19.34 1.57 -0.57
N LEU A 7 19.29 0.40 0.05
CA LEU A 7 18.12 -0.48 0.01
C LEU A 7 16.89 0.18 0.66
N GLN A 8 17.08 0.91 1.75
CA GLN A 8 15.99 1.60 2.44
C GLN A 8 15.41 2.75 1.59
N VAL A 9 16.26 3.54 0.94
CA VAL A 9 15.83 4.60 0.02
C VAL A 9 15.11 4.01 -1.21
N ALA A 10 15.68 2.96 -1.82
CA ALA A 10 15.06 2.29 -2.96
C ALA A 10 13.70 1.68 -2.59
N GLY A 11 13.61 1.01 -1.43
CA GLY A 11 12.36 0.45 -0.92
C GLY A 11 11.30 1.54 -0.70
N THR A 12 11.69 2.68 -0.14
CA THR A 12 10.77 3.82 0.07
C THR A 12 10.27 4.40 -1.26
N ALA A 13 11.16 4.53 -2.27
CA ALA A 13 10.77 5.02 -3.59
C ALA A 13 9.80 4.06 -4.30
N LEU A 14 10.06 2.76 -4.23
CA LEU A 14 9.17 1.73 -4.80
C LEU A 14 7.80 1.71 -4.11
N LEU A 15 7.76 1.91 -2.79
CA LEU A 15 6.51 2.02 -2.04
C LEU A 15 5.66 3.19 -2.54
N LEU A 16 6.25 4.39 -2.62
CA LEU A 16 5.55 5.56 -3.11
C LEU A 16 5.13 5.39 -4.57
N GLY A 17 5.99 4.82 -5.41
CA GLY A 17 5.73 4.55 -6.82
C GLY A 17 4.64 3.50 -7.05
N GLY A 18 4.46 2.53 -6.15
CA GLY A 18 3.43 1.50 -6.26
C GLY A 18 2.03 1.98 -5.85
N TYR A 19 1.93 2.59 -4.67
CA TYR A 19 0.61 2.99 -4.13
C TYR A 19 0.09 4.29 -4.75
N MET A 20 0.94 5.28 -5.02
CA MET A 20 0.46 6.61 -5.44
C MET A 20 -0.29 6.61 -6.78
N PRO A 21 0.20 5.96 -7.85
CA PRO A 21 -0.55 5.91 -9.11
C PRO A 21 -1.93 5.28 -8.94
N GLN A 22 -2.04 4.24 -8.12
CA GLN A 22 -3.31 3.56 -7.85
C GLN A 22 -4.28 4.45 -7.06
N ILE A 23 -3.78 5.11 -6.00
CA ILE A 23 -4.54 6.04 -5.18
C ILE A 23 -5.04 7.21 -6.03
N ILE A 24 -4.17 7.79 -6.87
CA ILE A 24 -4.52 8.89 -7.77
C ILE A 24 -5.57 8.44 -8.79
N LYS A 25 -5.38 7.28 -9.42
CA LYS A 25 -6.35 6.71 -10.38
C LYS A 25 -7.72 6.57 -9.73
N LEU A 26 -7.81 5.88 -8.59
CA LEU A 26 -9.08 5.66 -7.88
C LEU A 26 -9.76 6.97 -7.47
N ARG A 27 -9.01 7.95 -6.96
CA ARG A 27 -9.59 9.25 -6.55
C ARG A 27 -10.05 10.09 -7.73
N LYS A 28 -9.35 10.06 -8.86
CA LYS A 28 -9.70 10.83 -10.06
C LYS A 28 -10.84 10.20 -10.85
N THR A 29 -10.74 8.91 -11.17
CA THR A 29 -11.69 8.26 -12.08
C THR A 29 -12.90 7.70 -11.34
N LYS A 30 -12.77 7.42 -10.03
CA LYS A 30 -13.75 6.68 -9.23
C LYS A 30 -14.18 5.34 -9.85
N ASN A 31 -13.39 4.84 -10.80
CA ASN A 31 -13.69 3.66 -11.59
C ASN A 31 -12.85 2.49 -11.05
N PRO A 32 -13.48 1.47 -10.43
CA PRO A 32 -12.78 0.35 -9.84
C PRO A 32 -12.53 -0.82 -10.82
N THR A 33 -12.90 -0.68 -12.10
CA THR A 33 -12.83 -1.76 -13.10
C THR A 33 -11.41 -2.29 -13.27
N GLY A 34 -11.30 -3.62 -13.28
CA GLY A 34 -10.03 -4.35 -13.39
C GLY A 34 -9.21 -4.41 -12.09
N ILE A 35 -9.68 -3.83 -10.98
CA ILE A 35 -8.94 -3.85 -9.71
C ILE A 35 -9.41 -5.01 -8.83
N SER A 36 -8.48 -5.91 -8.48
CA SER A 36 -8.75 -7.04 -7.58
C SER A 36 -8.77 -6.59 -6.12
N THR A 37 -9.87 -6.84 -5.41
CA THR A 37 -9.96 -6.52 -3.96
C THR A 37 -9.09 -7.47 -3.14
N LEU A 38 -9.10 -8.77 -3.47
CA LEU A 38 -8.31 -9.79 -2.77
C LEU A 38 -6.81 -9.47 -2.84
N PHE A 39 -6.33 -9.00 -3.98
CA PHE A 39 -4.94 -8.55 -4.12
C PHE A 39 -4.59 -7.49 -3.05
N TRP A 40 -5.40 -6.44 -2.93
CA TRP A 40 -5.14 -5.37 -1.96
C TRP A 40 -5.32 -5.83 -0.50
N VAL A 41 -6.20 -6.80 -0.23
CA VAL A 41 -6.30 -7.46 1.08
C VAL A 41 -4.98 -8.16 1.43
N LEU A 42 -4.46 -8.98 0.52
CA LEU A 42 -3.20 -9.70 0.73
C LEU A 42 -2.02 -8.75 0.93
N ILE A 43 -1.95 -7.66 0.16
CA ILE A 43 -0.91 -6.63 0.32
C ILE A 43 -1.01 -5.95 1.69
N ALA A 44 -2.20 -5.53 2.12
CA ALA A 44 -2.39 -4.85 3.40
C ALA A 44 -2.09 -5.75 4.60
N VAL A 45 -2.58 -6.99 4.57
CA VAL A 45 -2.30 -7.98 5.63
C VAL A 45 -0.82 -8.34 5.63
N GLY A 46 -0.23 -8.66 4.48
CA GLY A 46 1.18 -9.02 4.38
C GLY A 46 2.12 -7.92 4.86
N ALA A 47 1.88 -6.66 4.47
CA ALA A 47 2.67 -5.52 4.93
C ALA A 47 2.57 -5.32 6.45
N THR A 48 1.40 -5.57 7.03
CA THR A 48 1.16 -5.53 8.48
C THR A 48 1.88 -6.67 9.20
N SER A 49 1.84 -7.89 8.65
CA SER A 49 2.57 -9.04 9.21
C SER A 49 4.08 -8.80 9.24
N ILE A 50 4.63 -8.19 8.18
CA ILE A 50 6.05 -7.79 8.16
C ILE A 50 6.34 -6.77 9.26
N LEU A 51 5.47 -5.76 9.43
CA LEU A 51 5.63 -4.75 10.48
C LEU A 51 5.64 -5.38 11.88
N VAL A 52 4.72 -6.31 12.15
CA VAL A 52 4.67 -7.05 13.42
C VAL A 52 5.95 -7.85 13.63
N ASN A 53 6.41 -8.57 12.60
CA ASN A 53 7.65 -9.33 12.66
C ASN A 53 8.87 -8.43 12.97
N MET A 54 8.95 -7.25 12.35
CA MET A 54 10.03 -6.27 12.62
C MET A 54 9.97 -5.69 14.04
N GLN A 55 8.78 -5.54 14.60
CA GLN A 55 8.61 -5.09 15.98
C GLN A 55 9.13 -6.14 16.98
N LEU A 56 8.83 -7.42 16.73
CA LEU A 56 9.29 -8.54 17.57
C LEU A 56 10.80 -8.82 17.39
N GLY A 57 11.33 -8.66 16.18
CA GLY A 57 12.72 -8.93 15.85
C GLY A 57 13.72 -7.82 16.19
N GLY A 58 13.29 -6.75 16.87
CA GLY A 58 14.20 -5.66 17.29
C GLY A 58 14.78 -4.85 16.12
N THR A 59 14.12 -4.83 14.96
CA THR A 59 14.59 -4.09 13.78
C THR A 59 14.74 -2.59 14.08
N PRO A 60 15.77 -1.89 13.55
CA PRO A 60 15.98 -0.47 13.82
C PRO A 60 14.72 0.38 13.57
N ILE A 61 14.52 1.39 14.43
CA ILE A 61 13.28 2.17 14.45
C ILE A 61 13.03 2.91 13.12
N GLU A 62 14.08 3.38 12.45
CA GLU A 62 13.95 4.06 11.16
C GLU A 62 13.32 3.17 10.08
N VAL A 63 13.70 1.89 10.05
CA VAL A 63 13.13 0.92 9.10
C VAL A 63 11.67 0.60 9.48
N ARG A 64 11.38 0.50 10.78
CA ARG A 64 10.00 0.28 11.25
C ARG A 64 9.09 1.44 10.87
N ILE A 65 9.55 2.69 10.99
CA ILE A 65 8.77 3.87 10.59
C ILE A 65 8.40 3.80 9.11
N THR A 66 9.36 3.50 8.23
CA THR A 66 9.07 3.29 6.79
C THR A 66 8.03 2.19 6.58
N GLN A 67 8.12 1.09 7.33
CA GLN A 67 7.17 -0.02 7.21
C GLN A 67 5.77 0.32 7.75
N VAL A 68 5.66 1.20 8.75
CA VAL A 68 4.36 1.74 9.20
C VAL A 68 3.68 2.50 8.06
N PHE A 69 4.42 3.36 7.35
CA PHE A 69 3.87 4.07 6.19
C PHE A 69 3.48 3.11 5.05
N ASN A 70 4.28 2.07 4.80
CA ASN A 70 3.94 1.02 3.84
C ASN A 70 2.58 0.37 4.16
N ALA A 71 2.44 -0.16 5.38
CA ALA A 71 1.20 -0.80 5.81
C ALA A 71 0.02 0.20 5.78
N GLY A 72 0.24 1.44 6.22
CA GLY A 72 -0.76 2.50 6.17
C GLY A 72 -1.25 2.80 4.74
N PHE A 73 -0.34 2.93 3.77
CA PHE A 73 -0.72 3.15 2.38
C PHE A 73 -1.44 1.95 1.76
N ALA A 74 -1.05 0.73 2.13
CA ALA A 74 -1.73 -0.48 1.70
C ALA A 74 -3.19 -0.50 2.18
N TRP A 75 -3.41 -0.27 3.47
CA TRP A 75 -4.75 -0.20 4.07
C TRP A 75 -5.59 0.93 3.48
N TYR A 76 -5.00 2.11 3.30
CA TYR A 76 -5.70 3.24 2.67
C TYR A 76 -6.09 2.95 1.22
N THR A 77 -5.22 2.30 0.45
CA THR A 77 -5.51 1.91 -0.94
C THR A 77 -6.63 0.87 -0.97
N LEU A 78 -6.59 -0.14 -0.10
CA LEU A 78 -7.66 -1.13 0.04
C LEU A 78 -9.00 -0.46 0.39
N PHE A 79 -9.00 0.48 1.34
CA PHE A 79 -10.18 1.25 1.68
C PHE A 79 -10.75 1.98 0.45
N LEU A 80 -9.91 2.66 -0.33
CA LEU A 80 -10.35 3.34 -1.55
C LEU A 80 -10.93 2.37 -2.60
N VAL A 81 -10.33 1.18 -2.75
CA VAL A 81 -10.84 0.14 -3.65
C VAL A 81 -12.23 -0.31 -3.23
N ILE A 82 -12.42 -0.63 -1.96
CA ILE A 82 -13.73 -1.06 -1.42
C ILE A 82 -14.76 0.07 -1.55
N ALA A 83 -14.37 1.29 -1.19
CA ALA A 83 -15.25 2.46 -1.27
C ALA A 83 -15.66 2.78 -2.72
N CYS A 84 -14.74 2.73 -3.68
CA CYS A 84 -15.08 2.92 -5.09
C CYS A 84 -15.98 1.80 -5.59
N LYS A 85 -15.68 0.52 -5.29
CA LYS A 85 -16.53 -0.60 -5.70
C LYS A 85 -17.95 -0.52 -5.16
N LYS A 86 -18.11 -0.13 -3.89
CA LYS A 86 -19.43 0.04 -3.27
C LYS A 86 -20.27 1.14 -3.92
N ASN A 87 -19.62 2.24 -4.34
CA ASN A 87 -20.29 3.40 -4.92
C ASN A 87 -20.39 3.35 -6.46
N TRP A 88 -19.78 2.35 -7.09
CA TRP A 88 -19.75 2.21 -8.54
C TRP A 88 -21.09 1.71 -9.07
N LYS A 89 -21.71 2.50 -9.97
CA LYS A 89 -23.01 2.17 -10.57
C LYS A 89 -22.90 1.42 -11.91
N GLY A 90 -21.70 0.97 -12.28
CA GLY A 90 -21.43 0.44 -13.61
C GLY A 90 -21.20 1.57 -14.62
N ASP A 91 -20.54 1.24 -15.74
CA ASP A 91 -20.72 2.05 -16.94
C ASP A 91 -22.17 1.83 -17.38
N SER A 92 -23.03 2.84 -17.21
CA SER A 92 -24.42 2.79 -17.67
C SER A 92 -24.38 2.45 -19.15
N LYS A 93 -24.79 1.22 -19.48
CA LYS A 93 -24.94 0.77 -20.88
C LYS A 93 -26.12 1.47 -21.53
#